data_AF-A0A8U0LGJ9-F1
#
_entry.id   AF-A0A8U0LGJ9-F1
#
_cell.length_a   1.000
_cell.length_b   1.000
_cell.length_c   1.000
_cell.angle_alpha   90.00
_cell.angle_beta   90.00
_cell.angle_gamma   90.00
#
_symmetry.space_group_name_H-M   'P 1'
#
loop_
_entity.id
_entity.type
_entity.pdbx_description
1 polymer ?
#
loop_
_entity_poly.entity_id
_entity_poly.type
_entity_poly.pdbx_seq_one_letter_code
_entity_poly.pdbx_strand_id
1 'polypeptide(L)'
;MKPRVYDDLVQSAVELSCFGTGQSTIEEGRAAYQAWLKEHDRQIAEKAWEEGYIQAVKNMNPMPGEESPEYTLNPYRKENA
;
A
#
# COMPACT_ATOMS: atom_id res chain seq x y z
N MET A 1 3.05 -3.59 13.40
CA MET A 1 2.34 -2.30 13.17
C MET A 1 1.17 -2.25 14.15
N LYS A 2 0.91 -1.13 14.84
CA LYS A 2 -0.31 -1.03 15.67
C LYS A 2 -1.54 -1.09 14.73
N PRO A 3 -2.61 -1.83 15.08
CA PRO A 3 -3.87 -1.77 14.34
C PRO A 3 -4.32 -0.31 14.27
N ARG A 4 -4.67 0.18 13.08
CA ARG A 4 -5.25 1.54 12.98
C ARG A 4 -6.68 1.43 13.49
N VAL A 5 -7.11 2.35 14.35
CA VAL A 5 -8.48 2.37 14.90
C VAL A 5 -9.54 2.35 13.77
N TYR A 6 -9.20 2.89 12.61
CA TYR A 6 -10.04 2.86 11.42
C TYR A 6 -10.18 1.46 10.79
N ASP A 7 -9.19 0.58 10.93
CA ASP A 7 -9.23 -0.76 10.31
C ASP A 7 -10.30 -1.63 11.00
N ASP A 8 -10.40 -1.57 12.34
CA ASP A 8 -11.40 -2.31 13.10
C ASP A 8 -12.84 -1.82 12.84
N LEU A 9 -13.00 -0.50 12.64
CA LEU A 9 -14.26 0.13 12.27
C LEU A 9 -14.71 -0.30 10.86
N VAL A 10 -13.80 -0.30 9.90
CA VAL A 10 -14.10 -0.72 8.53
C VAL A 10 -14.35 -2.23 8.46
N GLN A 11 -13.58 -3.05 9.16
CA GLN A 11 -13.83 -4.49 9.30
C GLN A 11 -15.23 -4.74 9.89
N SER A 12 -15.60 -4.04 10.95
CA SER A 12 -16.94 -4.15 11.56
C SER A 12 -18.05 -3.78 10.58
N ALA A 13 -17.85 -2.75 9.76
CA ALA A 13 -18.80 -2.34 8.72
C ALA A 13 -18.94 -3.41 7.62
N VAL A 14 -17.83 -4.03 7.19
CA VAL A 14 -17.84 -5.15 6.24
C VAL A 14 -18.65 -6.32 6.82
N GLU A 15 -18.38 -6.73 8.06
CA GLU A 15 -19.08 -7.85 8.71
C GLU A 15 -20.57 -7.58 8.89
N LEU A 16 -20.94 -6.36 9.29
CA LEU A 16 -22.35 -5.90 9.36
C LEU A 16 -23.03 -5.94 8.00
N SER A 17 -22.34 -5.57 6.93
CA SER A 17 -22.87 -5.63 5.56
C SER A 17 -23.10 -7.07 5.08
N CYS A 18 -22.19 -7.99 5.42
CA CYS A 18 -22.34 -9.41 5.12
C CYS A 18 -23.56 -10.00 5.85
N PHE A 19 -23.70 -9.68 7.15
CA PHE A 19 -24.85 -10.09 7.94
C PHE A 19 -26.18 -9.51 7.42
N GLY A 20 -26.19 -8.23 7.04
CA GLY A 20 -27.40 -7.52 6.60
C GLY A 20 -27.87 -7.86 5.18
N THR A 21 -26.96 -8.24 4.28
CA THR A 21 -27.29 -8.57 2.89
C THR A 21 -27.48 -10.08 2.66
N GLY A 22 -26.84 -10.93 3.48
CA GLY A 22 -26.82 -12.38 3.30
C GLY A 22 -26.13 -12.85 2.02
N GLN A 23 -25.42 -11.96 1.32
CA GLN A 23 -24.75 -12.25 0.03
C GLN A 23 -23.40 -12.95 0.21
N SER A 24 -22.80 -12.88 1.39
CA SER A 24 -21.53 -13.52 1.74
C SER A 24 -21.44 -13.80 3.24
N THR A 25 -20.59 -14.73 3.64
CA THR A 25 -20.33 -14.99 5.07
C THR A 25 -19.43 -13.92 5.67
N ILE A 26 -19.44 -13.82 7.01
CA ILE A 26 -18.54 -12.94 7.75
C ILE A 26 -17.06 -13.31 7.48
N GLU A 27 -16.74 -14.61 7.37
CA GLU A 27 -15.37 -15.03 7.04
C GLU A 27 -14.94 -14.60 5.64
N GLU A 28 -15.84 -14.73 4.64
CA GLU A 28 -15.58 -14.28 3.28
C GLU A 28 -15.34 -12.77 3.22
N GLY A 29 -16.16 -11.98 3.93
CA GLY A 29 -15.99 -10.54 4.05
C GLY A 29 -14.65 -10.16 4.69
N ARG A 30 -14.26 -10.83 5.78
CA ARG A 30 -12.96 -10.62 6.44
C ARG A 30 -11.79 -10.96 5.54
N ALA A 31 -11.83 -12.10 4.85
CA ALA A 31 -10.77 -12.50 3.94
C ALA A 31 -10.61 -11.49 2.78
N ALA A 32 -11.73 -11.05 2.20
CA ALA A 32 -11.73 -10.04 1.14
C ALA A 32 -11.17 -8.70 1.61
N TYR A 33 -11.56 -8.24 2.81
CA TYR A 33 -11.04 -6.99 3.37
C TYR A 33 -9.53 -7.04 3.64
N GLN A 34 -9.03 -8.13 4.22
CA GLN A 34 -7.59 -8.29 4.48
C GLN A 34 -6.79 -8.33 3.18
N ALA A 35 -7.30 -9.01 2.14
CA ALA A 35 -6.67 -9.02 0.82
C ALA A 35 -6.66 -7.62 0.20
N TRP A 36 -7.78 -6.88 0.29
CA TRP A 36 -7.87 -5.51 -0.19
C TRP A 36 -6.91 -4.58 0.55
N LEU A 37 -6.85 -4.64 1.89
CA LEU A 37 -5.95 -3.83 2.70
C LEU A 37 -4.49 -4.05 2.31
N LYS A 38 -4.07 -5.31 2.13
CA LYS A 38 -2.70 -5.64 1.73
C LYS A 38 -2.33 -5.00 0.39
N GLU A 39 -3.23 -5.08 -0.59
CA GLU A 39 -3.00 -4.48 -1.91
C GLU A 39 -3.05 -2.95 -1.87
N HIS A 40 -3.96 -2.38 -1.08
CA HIS A 40 -4.05 -0.94 -0.85
C HIS A 40 -2.77 -0.37 -0.22
N ASP A 41 -2.28 -0.99 0.85
CA ASP A 41 -1.03 -0.57 1.51
C ASP A 41 0.18 -0.76 0.57
N ARG A 42 0.21 -1.81 -0.26
CA ARG A 42 1.26 -2.01 -1.29
C ARG A 42 1.25 -0.85 -2.30
N GLN A 43 0.09 -0.46 -2.82
CA GLN A 43 -0.03 0.65 -3.77
C GLN A 43 0.39 1.99 -3.16
N ILE A 44 0.06 2.24 -1.90
CA ILE A 44 0.53 3.42 -1.18
C ILE A 44 2.06 3.42 -1.08
N ALA A 45 2.66 2.29 -0.70
CA ALA A 45 4.11 2.17 -0.57
C ALA A 45 4.82 2.33 -1.93
N GLU A 46 4.26 1.74 -2.99
CA GLU A 46 4.74 1.88 -4.36
C GLU A 46 4.75 3.35 -4.80
N LYS A 47 3.64 4.06 -4.60
CA LYS A 47 3.52 5.47 -4.95
C LYS A 47 4.45 6.35 -4.12
N ALA A 48 4.53 6.12 -2.80
CA ALA A 48 5.42 6.86 -1.91
C ALA A 48 6.90 6.68 -2.27
N TRP A 49 7.29 5.47 -2.69
CA TRP A 49 8.63 5.20 -3.21
C TRP A 49 8.91 5.99 -4.48
N GLU A 50 8.02 5.95 -5.47
CA GLU A 50 8.20 6.68 -6.73
C GLU A 50 8.27 8.19 -6.53
N GLU A 51 7.36 8.76 -5.75
CA GLU A 51 7.35 10.19 -5.45
C GLU A 51 8.60 10.61 -4.65
N GLY A 52 8.99 9.82 -3.65
CA GLY A 52 10.18 10.06 -2.84
C GLY A 52 11.46 9.97 -3.66
N TYR A 53 11.59 8.95 -4.51
CA TYR A 53 12.73 8.76 -5.40
C TYR A 53 12.83 9.88 -6.45
N ILE A 54 11.73 10.24 -7.10
CA ILE A 54 11.69 11.37 -8.05
C ILE A 54 12.11 12.67 -7.36
N GLN A 55 11.64 12.91 -6.14
CA GLN A 55 12.01 14.10 -5.37
C GLN A 55 13.49 14.07 -4.98
N ALA A 56 14.03 12.93 -4.59
CA ALA A 56 15.45 12.77 -4.27
C ALA A 56 16.33 13.03 -5.49
N VAL A 57 15.99 12.47 -6.66
CA VAL A 57 16.71 12.71 -7.92
C VAL A 57 16.64 14.18 -8.34
N LYS A 58 15.47 14.82 -8.25
CA LYS A 58 15.34 16.27 -8.55
C LYS A 58 16.19 17.15 -7.62
N ASN A 59 16.36 16.74 -6.38
CA ASN A 59 17.11 17.50 -5.37
C ASN A 59 18.62 17.22 -5.42
N MET A 60 19.06 16.17 -6.12
CA MET A 60 20.48 15.88 -6.32
C MET A 60 21.03 16.69 -7.48
N ASN A 61 21.78 17.74 -7.16
CA ASN A 61 22.75 18.34 -8.08
C ASN A 61 24.10 17.65 -7.83
N PRO A 62 24.50 16.65 -8.63
CA PRO A 62 25.81 16.02 -8.46
C PRO A 62 26.91 17.08 -8.67
N MET A 63 27.95 17.04 -7.83
CA MET A 63 29.10 17.91 -8.05
C MET A 63 29.83 17.53 -9.34
N PRO A 64 30.56 18.46 -9.99
CA PRO A 64 31.34 18.12 -11.18
C PRO A 64 32.32 16.97 -10.89
N GLY A 65 32.12 15.83 -11.53
CA GLY A 65 32.95 14.62 -11.36
C GLY A 65 32.32 13.52 -10.49
N GLU A 66 31.16 13.74 -9.88
CA GLU A 66 30.36 12.67 -9.26
C GLU A 66 29.45 12.00 -10.30
N GLU A 67 29.39 10.67 -10.26
CA GLU A 67 28.44 9.91 -11.07
C GLU A 67 27.01 10.13 -10.55
N SER A 68 26.06 10.28 -11.47
CA SER A 68 24.65 10.34 -11.13
C SER A 68 24.23 9.06 -10.38
N PRO A 69 23.32 9.16 -9.39
CA PRO A 69 22.83 7.98 -8.68
C PRO A 69 22.19 6.99 -9.65
N GLU A 70 22.52 5.72 -9.47
CA GLU A 70 21.92 4.64 -10.26
C GLU A 70 20.46 4.42 -9.84
N TYR A 71 19.59 4.16 -10.84
CA TYR A 71 18.17 3.96 -10.59
C TYR A 71 17.92 2.74 -9.70
N THR A 72 17.41 2.98 -8.49
CA THR A 72 16.97 1.90 -7.61
C THR A 72 15.54 1.50 -7.94
N LEU A 73 15.35 0.23 -8.33
CA LEU A 73 14.04 -0.32 -8.66
C LEU A 73 13.09 -0.27 -7.45
N ASN A 74 11.81 0.04 -7.69
CA ASN A 74 10.80 0.10 -6.63
C ASN A 74 10.52 -1.30 -6.05
N PRO A 75 10.82 -1.56 -4.76
CA PRO A 75 10.63 -2.88 -4.16
C PRO A 75 9.16 -3.26 -3.98
N TYR A 76 8.25 -2.28 -4.01
CA TYR A 76 6.81 -2.49 -3.81
C TYR A 76 6.05 -2.72 -5.11
N ARG A 77 6.71 -2.67 -6.27
CA ARG A 77 6.08 -3.02 -7.55
C ARG A 77 5.43 -4.39 -7.45
N LYS A 78 4.24 -4.52 -8.03
CA LYS A 78 3.49 -5.79 -8.02
C LYS A 78 4.27 -6.95 -8.65
N GLU A 79 5.13 -6.65 -9.62
CA GLU A 79 6.04 -7.60 -10.28
C GLU A 79 7.06 -8.22 -9.31
N ASN A 80 7.32 -7.57 -8.18
CA ASN A 80 8.30 -7.96 -7.17
C ASN A 80 7.67 -8.59 -5.90
N ALA A 81 6.33 -8.64 -5.82
CA ALA A 81 5.56 -8.96 -4.60
C ALA A 81 4.95 -10.36 -4.57
#